data_AF-A0A4Q3XFN4-F1
#
_entry.id   AF-A0A4Q3XFN4-F1
#
_cell.length_a   1.000
_cell.length_b   1.000
_cell.length_c   1.000
_cell.angle_alpha   90.00
_cell.angle_beta   90.00
_cell.angle_gamma   90.00
#
_symmetry.space_group_name_H-M   'P 1'
#
loop_
_entity.id
_entity.type
_entity.pdbx_description
1 polymer ?
#
loop_
_entity_poly.entity_id
_entity_poly.type
_entity_poly.pdbx_seq_one_letter_code
_entity_poly.pdbx_strand_id
1 'polypeptide(L)'
;MIEPITLSPNRSRALRYDESHLLIGLGARSPQVVGPFRPAVINRIVAAGALTRSQWATAFRGLDARAADALRDAVTCTLPPDLRGLDFAVHGCGPVAVAIAHLLDQLGATANPHLPMLGITVGAPGARLGPGVSRLVVEIGPDQIVVGPLLQADAGPCEGCLNARRHDLDRRWERLRPQVLGNDLYDDEPTTSPELAHVAVGFAGLVARGLMSDNPLPIGSAMSVSSSLGRVMHHVWPIHPLCVCQAQQAG
;
A
#
# COMPACT_ATOMS: atom_id res chain seq x y z
N MET A 1 -6.32 -16.20 20.19
CA MET A 1 -6.71 -15.51 18.95
C MET A 1 -7.02 -14.07 19.31
N ILE A 2 -6.13 -13.14 18.99
CA ILE A 2 -6.43 -11.71 19.05
C ILE A 2 -7.18 -11.42 17.76
N GLU A 3 -8.43 -10.95 17.84
CA GLU A 3 -9.14 -10.48 16.66
C GLU A 3 -8.25 -9.45 15.96
N PRO A 4 -8.04 -9.55 14.64
CA PRO A 4 -7.29 -8.51 13.93
C PRO A 4 -8.01 -7.19 14.21
N ILE A 5 -7.26 -6.19 14.69
CA ILE A 5 -7.79 -4.84 14.86
C ILE A 5 -8.38 -4.47 13.51
N THR A 6 -9.70 -4.42 13.43
CA THR A 6 -10.40 -4.01 12.22
C THR A 6 -10.07 -2.54 12.04
N LEU A 7 -9.04 -2.26 11.24
CA LEU A 7 -8.71 -0.91 10.82
C LEU A 7 -9.94 -0.40 10.09
N SER A 8 -10.74 0.41 10.80
CA SER A 8 -11.98 0.92 10.26
C SER A 8 -11.68 1.68 8.97
N PRO A 9 -12.50 1.52 7.91
CA PRO A 9 -12.27 2.23 6.66
C PRO A 9 -12.14 3.73 6.92
N ASN A 10 -11.32 4.42 6.13
CA ASN A 10 -11.14 5.86 6.23
C ASN A 10 -12.51 6.57 6.23
N ARG A 11 -12.86 7.19 7.35
CA ARG A 11 -14.10 7.94 7.53
C ARG A 11 -13.78 9.42 7.73
N SER A 12 -14.53 10.28 7.06
CA SER A 12 -14.49 11.72 7.28
C SER A 12 -15.76 12.14 8.00
N ARG A 13 -15.62 13.08 8.93
CA ARG A 13 -16.72 13.74 9.62
C ARG A 13 -16.78 15.19 9.17
N ALA A 14 -17.98 15.69 8.92
CA ALA A 14 -18.22 17.12 8.78
C ALA A 14 -18.56 17.72 10.14
N LEU A 15 -17.94 18.85 10.45
CA LEU A 15 -18.16 19.63 11.65
C LEU A 15 -18.73 20.99 11.25
N ARG A 16 -19.51 21.60 12.12
CA ARG A 16 -19.92 22.99 11.93
C ARG A 16 -18.69 23.89 12.06
N TYR A 17 -18.41 24.71 11.05
CA TYR A 17 -17.36 25.73 11.11
C TYR A 17 -17.94 27.07 11.57
N ASP A 18 -19.04 27.50 10.93
CA ASP A 18 -19.82 28.67 11.31
C ASP A 18 -21.33 28.45 11.02
N GLU A 19 -22.11 29.53 10.95
CA GLU A 19 -23.57 29.46 10.68
C GLU A 19 -23.92 28.90 9.29
N SER A 20 -23.00 29.00 8.33
CA SER A 20 -23.21 28.66 6.92
C SER A 20 -22.16 27.70 6.35
N HIS A 21 -21.06 27.43 7.05
CA HIS A 21 -19.98 26.56 6.54
C HIS A 21 -19.74 25.31 7.40
N LEU A 22 -19.29 24.27 6.72
CA LEU A 22 -18.82 23.01 7.30
C LEU A 22 -17.30 22.91 7.20
N LEU A 23 -16.67 22.35 8.22
CA LEU A 23 -15.29 21.88 8.18
C LEU A 23 -15.27 20.38 7.91
N ILE A 24 -14.59 19.95 6.87
CA ILE A 24 -14.41 18.54 6.49
C ILE A 24 -12.94 18.16 6.62
N GLY A 25 -12.67 16.95 7.13
CA GLY A 25 -11.32 16.40 7.18
C GLY A 25 -10.51 16.87 8.39
N LEU A 26 -11.12 16.93 9.58
CA LEU A 26 -10.37 17.16 10.82
C LEU A 26 -9.23 16.12 10.95
N GLY A 27 -7.99 16.58 11.13
CA GLY A 27 -6.79 15.73 11.18
C GLY A 27 -6.14 15.45 9.82
N ALA A 28 -6.77 15.84 8.71
CA ALA A 28 -6.11 15.86 7.41
C ALA A 28 -5.10 17.02 7.35
N ARG A 29 -4.08 16.89 6.48
CA ARG A 29 -3.07 17.95 6.26
C ARG A 29 -3.69 19.27 5.80
N SER A 30 -4.78 19.19 5.03
CA SER A 30 -5.48 20.34 4.45
C SER A 30 -7.01 20.17 4.64
N PRO A 31 -7.55 20.48 5.82
CA PRO A 31 -9.00 20.43 6.03
C PRO A 31 -9.71 21.45 5.13
N GLN A 32 -10.95 21.16 4.77
CA GLN A 32 -11.72 21.93 3.78
C GLN A 32 -12.87 22.64 4.46
N VAL A 33 -13.05 23.92 4.16
CA VAL A 33 -14.24 24.69 4.56
C VAL A 33 -15.19 24.75 3.36
N VAL A 34 -16.40 24.23 3.53
CA VAL A 34 -17.37 24.06 2.44
C VAL A 34 -18.66 24.77 2.79
N GLY A 35 -19.21 25.50 1.83
CA GLY A 35 -20.46 26.26 1.96
C GLY A 35 -20.50 27.43 0.98
N PRO A 36 -21.43 28.38 1.15
CA PRO A 36 -22.40 28.44 2.23
C PRO A 36 -23.56 27.43 2.06
N PHE A 37 -24.10 26.96 3.17
CA PHE A 37 -25.25 26.07 3.26
C PHE A 37 -26.32 26.65 4.19
N ARG A 38 -27.57 26.23 4.00
CA ARG A 38 -28.66 26.57 4.94
C ARG A 38 -28.44 25.85 6.28
N PRO A 39 -28.83 26.44 7.43
CA PRO A 39 -28.64 25.82 8.74
C PRO A 39 -29.22 24.41 8.88
N ALA A 40 -30.38 24.13 8.26
CA ALA A 40 -30.99 22.80 8.25
C ALA A 40 -30.12 21.75 7.54
N VAL A 41 -29.43 22.14 6.46
CA VAL A 41 -28.50 21.27 5.72
C VAL A 41 -27.27 20.98 6.57
N ILE A 42 -26.70 21.99 7.23
CA ILE A 42 -25.56 21.84 8.15
C ILE A 42 -25.92 20.86 9.26
N ASN A 43 -27.07 21.04 9.92
CA ASN A 43 -27.50 20.16 11.01
C ASN A 43 -27.64 18.71 10.53
N ARG A 44 -28.23 18.49 9.34
CA ARG A 44 -28.36 17.16 8.75
C ARG A 44 -27.00 16.51 8.47
N ILE A 45 -26.05 17.26 7.92
CA ILE A 45 -24.72 16.76 7.56
C ILE A 45 -23.89 16.45 8.83
N VAL A 46 -23.92 17.33 9.83
CA VAL A 46 -23.23 17.11 11.11
C VAL A 46 -23.80 15.90 11.85
N ALA A 47 -25.13 15.72 11.81
CA ALA A 47 -25.80 14.58 12.43
C ALA A 47 -25.48 13.24 11.77
N ALA A 48 -25.07 13.23 10.50
CA ALA A 48 -24.69 12.00 9.78
C ALA A 48 -23.39 11.36 10.33
N GLY A 49 -22.59 12.11 11.10
CA GLY A 49 -21.39 11.58 11.75
C GLY A 49 -20.23 11.29 10.79
N ALA A 50 -19.44 10.28 11.12
CA ALA A 50 -18.26 9.89 10.35
C ALA A 50 -18.64 8.84 9.30
N LEU A 51 -18.51 9.21 8.03
CA LEU A 51 -18.91 8.40 6.88
C LEU A 51 -17.69 8.04 6.01
N THR A 52 -17.72 6.87 5.37
CA THR A 52 -16.74 6.49 4.34
C THR A 52 -16.95 7.29 3.06
N ARG A 53 -15.97 7.30 2.15
CA ARG A 53 -16.08 8.00 0.85
C ARG A 53 -17.32 7.55 0.05
N SER A 54 -17.64 6.26 0.03
CA SER A 54 -18.84 5.73 -0.64
C SER A 54 -20.15 6.12 0.05
N GLN A 55 -20.15 6.19 1.38
CA GLN A 55 -21.29 6.69 2.15
C GLN A 55 -21.52 8.18 1.91
N TRP A 56 -20.46 9.00 1.85
CA TRP A 56 -20.56 10.42 1.48
C TRP A 56 -21.23 10.63 0.11
N ALA A 57 -20.95 9.76 -0.87
CA ALA A 57 -21.56 9.84 -2.20
C ALA A 57 -23.08 9.60 -2.21
N THR A 58 -23.62 8.91 -1.20
CA THR A 58 -25.03 8.51 -1.15
C THR A 58 -25.84 9.15 -0.02
N ALA A 59 -25.18 9.62 1.05
CA ALA A 59 -25.81 10.16 2.25
C ALA A 59 -26.60 11.46 2.02
N PHE A 60 -26.34 12.18 0.92
CA PHE A 60 -26.92 13.51 0.68
C PHE A 60 -27.74 13.61 -0.61
N ARG A 61 -28.40 12.52 -1.01
CA ARG A 61 -29.45 12.57 -2.04
C ARG A 61 -30.47 13.67 -1.67
N GLY A 62 -30.70 14.60 -2.60
CA GLY A 62 -31.61 15.75 -2.39
C GLY A 62 -30.94 17.05 -1.97
N LEU A 63 -29.61 17.14 -1.89
CA LEU A 63 -28.92 18.43 -1.99
C LEU A 63 -28.93 18.92 -3.45
N ASP A 64 -28.78 20.23 -3.65
CA ASP A 64 -28.48 20.75 -4.98
C ASP A 64 -27.13 20.19 -5.47
N ALA A 65 -26.98 20.07 -6.79
CA ALA A 65 -25.83 19.42 -7.40
C ALA A 65 -24.51 20.09 -7.00
N ARG A 66 -24.47 21.43 -6.95
CA ARG A 66 -23.27 22.19 -6.60
C ARG A 66 -22.84 21.94 -5.16
N ALA A 67 -23.78 21.93 -4.22
CA ALA A 67 -23.52 21.57 -2.83
C ALA A 67 -23.01 20.14 -2.67
N ALA A 68 -23.63 19.19 -3.38
CA ALA A 68 -23.24 17.79 -3.36
C ALA A 68 -21.82 17.59 -3.93
N ASP A 69 -21.49 18.29 -5.01
CA ASP A 69 -20.17 18.23 -5.65
C ASP A 69 -19.10 18.86 -4.75
N ALA A 70 -19.35 20.04 -4.17
CA ALA A 70 -18.42 20.68 -3.24
C ALA A 70 -18.10 19.82 -2.00
N LEU A 71 -19.11 19.12 -1.45
CA LEU A 71 -18.90 18.16 -0.37
C LEU A 71 -18.09 16.94 -0.83
N ARG A 72 -18.39 16.42 -2.03
CA ARG A 72 -17.67 15.26 -2.61
C ARG A 72 -16.20 15.60 -2.84
N ASP A 73 -15.93 16.77 -3.40
CA ASP A 73 -14.58 17.26 -3.64
C ASP A 73 -13.82 17.43 -2.31
N ALA A 74 -14.45 18.08 -1.32
CA ALA A 74 -13.83 18.26 -0.01
C ALA A 74 -13.52 16.93 0.71
N VAL A 75 -14.41 15.94 0.63
CA VAL A 75 -14.18 14.60 1.18
C VAL A 75 -13.07 13.89 0.40
N THR A 76 -13.02 14.05 -0.93
CA THR A 76 -12.01 13.44 -1.79
C THR A 76 -10.62 14.01 -1.51
N CYS A 77 -10.52 15.33 -1.31
CA CYS A 77 -9.27 16.00 -0.96
C CYS A 77 -8.76 15.67 0.45
N THR A 78 -9.65 15.27 1.37
CA THR A 78 -9.30 15.05 2.78
C THR A 78 -9.12 13.57 3.14
N LEU A 79 -9.75 12.66 2.41
CA LEU A 79 -9.58 11.23 2.60
C LEU A 79 -8.49 10.67 1.67
N PRO A 80 -7.61 9.80 2.18
CA PRO A 80 -6.69 9.04 1.34
C PRO A 80 -7.44 8.25 0.24
N PRO A 81 -6.90 8.13 -0.98
CA PRO A 81 -7.57 7.46 -2.09
C PRO A 81 -7.79 5.97 -1.81
N ASP A 82 -9.00 5.45 -2.02
CA ASP A 82 -9.23 4.01 -1.98
C ASP A 82 -8.43 3.28 -3.08
N LEU A 83 -8.31 1.96 -2.96
CA LEU A 83 -7.57 1.12 -3.90
C LEU A 83 -8.47 0.47 -4.94
N ARG A 84 -9.67 1.02 -5.19
CA ARG A 84 -10.59 0.46 -6.19
C ARG A 84 -9.95 0.51 -7.57
N GLY A 85 -10.03 -0.62 -8.27
CA GLY A 85 -9.38 -0.82 -9.57
C GLY A 85 -7.92 -1.30 -9.47
N LEU A 86 -7.37 -1.48 -8.26
CA LEU A 86 -6.10 -2.18 -8.07
C LEU A 86 -6.34 -3.68 -7.96
N ASP A 87 -5.85 -4.44 -8.93
CA ASP A 87 -5.77 -5.90 -8.85
C ASP A 87 -4.45 -6.31 -8.16
N PHE A 88 -4.51 -7.20 -7.17
CA PHE A 88 -3.32 -7.60 -6.41
C PHE A 88 -3.22 -9.10 -6.18
N ALA A 89 -2.00 -9.58 -5.95
CA ALA A 89 -1.72 -10.93 -5.47
C ALA A 89 -0.68 -10.87 -4.35
N VAL A 90 -0.87 -11.65 -3.29
CA VAL A 90 0.13 -11.82 -2.23
C VAL A 90 0.65 -13.26 -2.30
N HIS A 91 1.96 -13.38 -2.42
CA HIS A 91 2.69 -14.65 -2.43
C HIS A 91 3.56 -14.73 -1.18
N GLY A 92 3.52 -15.89 -0.51
CA GLY A 92 4.15 -16.11 0.78
C GLY A 92 3.15 -16.66 1.79
N CYS A 93 3.64 -16.99 2.97
CA CYS A 93 2.87 -17.57 4.07
C CYS A 93 2.97 -16.68 5.32
N GLY A 94 2.21 -17.04 6.35
CA GLY A 94 2.27 -16.38 7.66
C GLY A 94 1.38 -15.14 7.82
N PRO A 95 1.33 -14.59 9.05
CA PRO A 95 0.39 -13.54 9.44
C PRO A 95 0.63 -12.21 8.72
N VAL A 96 1.87 -11.92 8.32
CA VAL A 96 2.19 -10.69 7.56
C VAL A 96 1.54 -10.75 6.17
N ALA A 97 1.65 -11.88 5.45
CA ALA A 97 1.03 -12.04 4.14
C ALA A 97 -0.50 -11.94 4.22
N VAL A 98 -1.10 -12.63 5.21
CA VAL A 98 -2.55 -12.58 5.47
C VAL A 98 -2.99 -11.15 5.82
N ALA A 99 -2.25 -10.44 6.68
CA ALA A 99 -2.59 -9.08 7.08
C ALA A 99 -2.45 -8.08 5.93
N ILE A 100 -1.46 -8.23 5.04
CA ILE A 100 -1.35 -7.42 3.82
C ILE A 100 -2.56 -7.67 2.92
N ALA A 101 -2.90 -8.93 2.64
CA ALA A 101 -4.04 -9.25 1.78
C ALA A 101 -5.36 -8.68 2.36
N HIS A 102 -5.56 -8.85 3.67
CA HIS A 102 -6.73 -8.32 4.37
C HIS A 102 -6.80 -6.79 4.33
N LEU A 103 -5.67 -6.10 4.57
CA LEU A 103 -5.61 -4.64 4.50
C LEU A 103 -5.97 -4.14 3.09
N LEU A 104 -5.41 -4.75 2.04
CA LEU A 104 -5.66 -4.31 0.66
C LEU A 104 -7.13 -4.51 0.26
N ASP A 105 -7.73 -5.63 0.64
CA ASP A 105 -9.17 -5.90 0.47
C ASP A 105 -10.03 -4.86 1.21
N GLN A 106 -9.72 -4.57 2.48
CA GLN A 106 -10.40 -3.52 3.25
C GLN A 106 -10.27 -2.13 2.64
N LEU A 107 -9.17 -1.85 1.95
CA LEU A 107 -8.93 -0.59 1.23
C LEU A 107 -9.58 -0.56 -0.16
N GLY A 108 -10.23 -1.64 -0.59
CA GLY A 108 -11.01 -1.74 -1.82
C GLY A 108 -10.25 -2.29 -3.03
N ALA A 109 -9.05 -2.84 -2.84
CA ALA A 109 -8.33 -3.57 -3.89
C ALA A 109 -8.97 -4.94 -4.13
N THR A 110 -8.79 -5.52 -5.32
CA THR A 110 -9.37 -6.82 -5.68
C THR A 110 -8.27 -7.87 -5.78
N ALA A 111 -8.44 -9.00 -5.08
CA ALA A 111 -7.49 -10.11 -5.19
C ALA A 111 -7.62 -10.79 -6.56
N ASN A 112 -6.53 -10.79 -7.33
CA ASN A 112 -6.43 -11.40 -8.65
C ASN A 112 -5.09 -12.15 -8.76
N PRO A 113 -5.04 -13.45 -8.43
CA PRO A 113 -3.80 -14.22 -8.43
C PRO A 113 -3.24 -14.50 -9.83
N HIS A 114 -4.03 -14.31 -10.89
CA HIS A 114 -3.65 -14.64 -12.25
C HIS A 114 -3.10 -13.44 -13.03
N LEU A 115 -3.68 -12.26 -12.83
CA LEU A 115 -3.31 -11.03 -13.52
C LEU A 115 -3.25 -9.84 -12.55
N PRO A 116 -2.40 -9.89 -11.52
CA PRO A 116 -2.27 -8.77 -10.57
C PRO A 116 -1.60 -7.57 -11.25
N MET A 117 -2.06 -6.36 -10.93
CA MET A 117 -1.29 -5.12 -11.21
C MET A 117 -0.13 -4.97 -10.21
N LEU A 118 -0.37 -5.37 -8.95
CA LEU A 118 0.62 -5.39 -7.88
C LEU A 118 0.74 -6.81 -7.31
N GLY A 119 1.89 -7.45 -7.54
CA GLY A 119 2.24 -8.68 -6.83
C GLY A 119 3.13 -8.38 -5.63
N ILE A 120 2.82 -8.94 -4.48
CA ILE A 120 3.56 -8.76 -3.24
C ILE A 120 4.17 -10.10 -2.85
N THR A 121 5.48 -10.15 -2.61
CA THR A 121 6.17 -11.36 -2.14
C THR A 121 6.62 -11.14 -0.71
N VAL A 122 6.09 -11.91 0.24
CA VAL A 122 6.40 -11.81 1.66
C VAL A 122 7.32 -12.95 2.07
N GLY A 123 8.42 -12.61 2.73
CA GLY A 123 9.42 -13.58 3.17
C GLY A 123 10.39 -13.97 2.06
N ALA A 124 10.61 -15.26 1.88
CA ALA A 124 11.60 -15.80 0.96
C ALA A 124 11.34 -15.32 -0.49
N PRO A 125 12.30 -14.62 -1.11
CA PRO A 125 12.06 -13.82 -2.32
C PRO A 125 12.10 -14.69 -3.57
N GLY A 126 11.04 -15.45 -3.91
CA GLY A 126 11.10 -16.39 -5.04
C GLY A 126 9.85 -16.64 -5.89
N ALA A 127 8.73 -16.01 -5.61
CA ALA A 127 7.56 -16.16 -6.48
C ALA A 127 7.79 -15.42 -7.80
N ARG A 128 8.01 -16.15 -8.91
CA ARG A 128 8.02 -15.59 -10.27
C ARG A 128 6.61 -15.08 -10.62
N LEU A 129 6.53 -13.85 -11.13
CA LEU A 129 5.34 -13.16 -11.60
C LEU A 129 5.54 -12.90 -13.09
N GLY A 130 4.43 -12.86 -13.82
CA GLY A 130 4.42 -12.58 -15.25
C GLY A 130 4.89 -11.17 -15.59
N PRO A 131 5.16 -10.93 -16.89
CA PRO A 131 5.49 -9.60 -17.41
C PRO A 131 4.35 -8.58 -17.18
N GLY A 132 4.69 -7.29 -17.08
CA GLY A 132 3.72 -6.19 -16.90
C GLY A 132 3.23 -5.95 -15.47
N VAL A 133 3.68 -6.74 -14.50
CA VAL A 133 3.28 -6.64 -13.08
C VAL A 133 4.32 -5.85 -12.29
N SER A 134 3.87 -4.88 -11.49
CA SER A 134 4.70 -4.26 -10.46
C SER A 134 4.84 -5.22 -9.29
N ARG A 135 6.08 -5.51 -8.85
CA ARG A 135 6.32 -6.40 -7.72
C ARG A 135 6.89 -5.66 -6.52
N LEU A 136 6.27 -5.83 -5.37
CA LEU A 136 6.81 -5.40 -4.09
C LEU A 136 7.38 -6.59 -3.33
N VAL A 137 8.67 -6.53 -3.00
CA VAL A 137 9.32 -7.53 -2.14
C VAL A 137 9.16 -7.10 -0.68
N VAL A 138 8.81 -8.00 0.22
CA VAL A 138 8.70 -7.75 1.66
C VAL A 138 9.57 -8.76 2.38
N GLU A 139 10.76 -8.34 2.79
CA GLU A 139 11.69 -9.15 3.57
C GLU A 139 11.41 -8.93 5.05
N ILE A 140 11.28 -10.03 5.79
CA ILE A 140 10.95 -10.04 7.21
C ILE A 140 12.08 -10.73 7.96
N GLY A 141 12.60 -10.06 8.98
CA GLY A 141 13.57 -10.60 9.92
C GLY A 141 13.14 -10.35 11.37
N PRO A 142 13.90 -10.90 12.34
CA PRO A 142 13.53 -10.84 13.76
C PRO A 142 13.53 -9.41 14.33
N ASP A 143 14.44 -8.55 13.85
CA ASP A 143 14.68 -7.19 14.35
C ASP A 143 14.66 -6.13 13.24
N GLN A 144 14.37 -6.53 12.00
CA GLN A 144 14.31 -5.64 10.84
C GLN A 144 13.29 -6.13 9.80
N ILE A 145 12.61 -5.18 9.18
CA ILE A 145 11.80 -5.41 7.97
C ILE A 145 12.30 -4.53 6.83
N VAL A 146 12.17 -5.04 5.60
CA VAL A 146 12.41 -4.30 4.36
C VAL A 146 11.19 -4.45 3.47
N VAL A 147 10.57 -3.34 3.10
CA VAL A 147 9.45 -3.27 2.15
C VAL A 147 9.94 -2.58 0.89
N GLY A 148 10.14 -3.39 -0.13
CA GLY A 148 10.77 -3.09 -1.39
C GLY A 148 12.01 -3.98 -1.62
N PRO A 149 12.69 -3.80 -2.75
CA PRO A 149 12.37 -2.81 -3.79
C PRO A 149 11.04 -3.06 -4.51
N LEU A 150 10.40 -1.98 -4.94
CA LEU A 150 9.36 -2.05 -5.97
C LEU A 150 10.06 -2.35 -7.31
N LEU A 151 9.66 -3.41 -8.00
CA LEU A 151 10.26 -3.89 -9.24
C LEU A 151 9.26 -3.77 -10.38
N GLN A 152 9.77 -3.51 -11.58
CA GLN A 152 8.99 -3.54 -12.80
C GLN A 152 9.88 -4.04 -13.93
N ALA A 153 9.43 -5.07 -14.66
CA ALA A 153 10.27 -5.77 -15.64
C ALA A 153 10.88 -4.82 -16.69
N ASP A 154 10.11 -3.84 -17.13
CA ASP A 154 10.46 -2.94 -18.23
C ASP A 154 10.96 -1.56 -17.76
N ALA A 155 11.07 -1.34 -16.44
CA ALA A 155 11.50 -0.06 -15.88
C ALA A 155 12.30 -0.28 -14.59
N GLY A 156 13.62 -0.16 -14.62
CA GLY A 156 14.47 -0.28 -13.43
C GLY A 156 14.87 -1.71 -13.06
N PRO A 157 15.21 -2.00 -11.78
CA PRO A 157 15.70 -3.32 -11.38
C PRO A 157 14.63 -4.39 -11.54
N CYS A 158 15.06 -5.56 -12.00
CA CYS A 158 14.25 -6.77 -12.03
C CYS A 158 14.69 -7.77 -10.94
N GLU A 159 14.00 -8.91 -10.83
CA GLU A 159 14.40 -9.98 -9.90
C GLU A 159 15.81 -10.53 -10.16
N GLY A 160 16.25 -10.51 -11.42
CA GLY A 160 17.62 -10.85 -11.79
C GLY A 160 18.64 -9.92 -11.14
N CYS A 161 18.32 -8.62 -11.02
CA CYS A 161 19.18 -7.65 -10.34
C CYS A 161 19.30 -7.95 -8.85
N LEU A 162 18.19 -8.32 -8.19
CA LEU A 162 18.20 -8.67 -6.77
C LEU A 162 19.03 -9.92 -6.53
N ASN A 163 18.85 -10.94 -7.37
CA ASN A 163 19.62 -12.18 -7.27
C ASN A 163 21.12 -11.96 -7.52
N ALA A 164 21.48 -11.10 -8.47
CA ALA A 164 22.89 -10.75 -8.72
C ALA A 164 23.50 -10.03 -7.51
N ARG A 165 22.78 -9.08 -6.90
CA ARG A 165 23.26 -8.41 -5.67
C ARG A 165 23.41 -9.37 -4.49
N ARG A 166 22.50 -10.32 -4.34
CA ARG A 166 22.65 -11.38 -3.32
C ARG A 166 23.87 -12.25 -3.60
N HIS A 167 24.17 -12.54 -4.86
CA HIS A 167 25.40 -13.24 -5.25
C HIS A 167 26.67 -12.44 -4.94
N ASP A 168 26.67 -11.11 -5.18
CA ASP A 168 27.79 -10.25 -4.82
C ASP A 168 28.08 -10.26 -3.31
N LEU A 169 27.02 -10.29 -2.49
CA LEU A 169 27.11 -10.34 -1.03
C LEU A 169 27.50 -11.73 -0.52
N ASP A 170 26.96 -12.80 -1.13
CA ASP A 170 27.31 -14.18 -0.82
C ASP A 170 27.36 -15.02 -2.11
N ARG A 171 28.57 -15.38 -2.53
CA ARG A 171 28.79 -16.23 -3.71
C ARG A 171 28.10 -17.60 -3.59
N ARG A 172 27.78 -18.06 -2.38
CA ARG A 172 27.04 -19.31 -2.15
C ARG A 172 25.55 -19.16 -2.49
N TRP A 173 25.06 -17.94 -2.72
CA TRP A 173 23.67 -17.66 -3.07
C TRP A 173 23.17 -18.53 -4.23
N GLU A 174 23.99 -18.82 -5.24
CA GLU A 174 23.57 -19.68 -6.35
C GLU A 174 23.17 -21.09 -5.91
N ARG A 175 23.82 -21.62 -4.85
CA ARG A 175 23.51 -22.94 -4.27
C ARG A 175 22.31 -22.87 -3.33
N LEU A 176 22.13 -21.75 -2.64
CA LEU A 176 21.03 -21.52 -1.70
C LEU A 176 19.73 -21.16 -2.42
N ARG A 177 19.82 -20.44 -3.53
CA ARG A 177 18.68 -19.89 -4.26
C ARG A 177 17.63 -20.96 -4.56
N PRO A 178 17.92 -22.13 -5.15
CA PRO A 178 16.88 -23.14 -5.39
C PRO A 178 16.18 -23.66 -4.11
N GLN A 179 16.86 -23.61 -2.96
CA GLN A 179 16.31 -24.00 -1.66
C GLN A 179 15.41 -22.90 -1.10
N VAL A 180 15.81 -21.64 -1.24
CA VAL A 180 15.03 -20.47 -0.79
C VAL A 180 13.85 -20.18 -1.74
N LEU A 181 14.01 -20.45 -3.03
CA LEU A 181 13.00 -20.23 -4.08
C LEU A 181 12.22 -21.50 -4.45
N GLY A 182 12.28 -22.55 -3.63
CA GLY A 182 11.66 -23.85 -3.91
C GLY A 182 10.19 -23.74 -4.34
N ASN A 183 9.71 -24.73 -5.10
CA ASN A 183 8.37 -24.70 -5.73
C ASN A 183 7.20 -24.73 -4.73
N ASP A 184 7.47 -25.13 -3.49
CA ASP A 184 6.54 -25.06 -2.38
C ASP A 184 6.99 -23.89 -1.51
N LEU A 185 6.18 -22.83 -1.45
CA LEU A 185 6.36 -21.73 -0.52
C LEU A 185 6.54 -22.35 0.88
N TYR A 186 7.76 -22.33 1.40
CA TYR A 186 8.05 -22.91 2.71
C TYR A 186 7.06 -22.35 3.74
N ASP A 187 6.39 -23.24 4.47
CA ASP A 187 5.52 -22.94 5.62
C ASP A 187 6.28 -22.37 6.83
N ASP A 188 7.59 -22.13 6.69
CA ASP A 188 8.40 -21.52 7.74
C ASP A 188 8.06 -20.03 7.85
N GLU A 189 7.12 -19.75 8.75
CA GLU A 189 6.71 -18.41 9.13
C GLU A 189 7.95 -17.61 9.60
N PRO A 190 8.30 -16.50 8.91
CA PRO A 190 9.44 -15.71 9.32
C PRO A 190 9.18 -15.11 10.70
N THR A 191 10.05 -15.42 11.67
CA THR A 191 10.01 -14.82 13.01
C THR A 191 10.24 -13.32 12.90
N THR A 192 9.24 -12.53 13.30
CA THR A 192 9.32 -11.07 13.43
C THR A 192 8.60 -10.63 14.68
N SER A 193 8.99 -9.48 15.22
CA SER A 193 8.19 -8.86 16.28
C SER A 193 6.84 -8.35 15.72
N PRO A 194 5.75 -8.38 16.53
CA PRO A 194 4.42 -7.98 16.07
C PRO A 194 4.36 -6.53 15.54
N GLU A 195 5.08 -5.61 16.18
CA GLU A 195 5.16 -4.21 15.79
C GLU A 195 5.82 -4.02 14.43
N LEU A 196 6.90 -4.75 14.14
CA LEU A 196 7.55 -4.72 12.83
C LEU A 196 6.67 -5.33 11.73
N ALA A 197 5.92 -6.39 12.05
CA ALA A 197 4.93 -6.96 11.13
C ALA A 197 3.86 -5.92 10.76
N HIS A 198 3.34 -5.17 11.74
CA HIS A 198 2.34 -4.12 11.49
C HIS A 198 2.92 -2.96 10.67
N VAL A 199 4.17 -2.59 10.90
CA VAL A 199 4.89 -1.61 10.06
C VAL A 199 5.01 -2.09 8.61
N ALA A 200 5.39 -3.36 8.40
CA ALA A 200 5.49 -3.94 7.06
C ALA A 200 4.14 -3.92 6.32
N VAL A 201 3.06 -4.30 7.01
CA VAL A 201 1.68 -4.22 6.49
C VAL A 201 1.32 -2.78 6.10
N GLY A 202 1.60 -1.81 6.98
CA GLY A 202 1.35 -0.40 6.72
C GLY A 202 2.13 0.14 5.51
N PHE A 203 3.41 -0.21 5.38
CA PHE A 203 4.23 0.17 4.23
C PHE A 203 3.74 -0.45 2.92
N ALA A 204 3.33 -1.72 2.91
CA ALA A 204 2.73 -2.33 1.74
C ALA A 204 1.46 -1.58 1.31
N GLY A 205 0.60 -1.21 2.27
CA GLY A 205 -0.58 -0.38 2.00
C GLY A 205 -0.25 1.03 1.47
N LEU A 206 0.83 1.65 1.95
CA LEU A 206 1.31 2.94 1.43
C LEU A 206 1.82 2.83 0.00
N VAL A 207 2.58 1.78 -0.34
CA VAL A 207 3.03 1.53 -1.71
C VAL A 207 1.84 1.32 -2.65
N ALA A 208 0.90 0.45 -2.27
CA ALA A 208 -0.32 0.21 -3.05
C ALA A 208 -1.12 1.51 -3.28
N ARG A 209 -1.26 2.35 -2.25
CA ARG A 209 -1.90 3.66 -2.37
C ARG A 209 -1.12 4.62 -3.27
N GLY A 210 0.21 4.59 -3.19
CA GLY A 210 1.09 5.34 -4.07
C GLY A 210 0.90 4.97 -5.53
N LEU A 211 0.69 3.69 -5.86
CA LEU A 211 0.40 3.26 -7.24
C LEU A 211 -0.94 3.78 -7.77
N MET A 212 -1.92 3.97 -6.89
CA MET A 212 -3.25 4.49 -7.23
C MET A 212 -3.35 6.02 -7.16
N SER A 213 -2.30 6.68 -6.68
CA SER A 213 -2.16 8.14 -6.66
C SER A 213 -1.13 8.50 -7.72
N ASP A 214 -1.14 9.69 -8.30
CA ASP A 214 -0.07 10.13 -9.23
C ASP A 214 1.29 10.38 -8.53
N ASN A 215 1.58 9.63 -7.46
CA ASN A 215 2.78 9.70 -6.64
C ASN A 215 3.23 8.28 -6.22
N PRO A 216 3.53 7.38 -7.19
CA PRO A 216 4.04 6.05 -6.88
C PRO A 216 5.43 6.13 -6.26
N LEU A 217 5.75 5.16 -5.40
CA LEU A 217 7.12 4.97 -4.97
C LEU A 217 8.00 4.73 -6.23
N PRO A 218 9.16 5.42 -6.39
CA PRO A 218 9.98 5.22 -7.57
C PRO A 218 10.42 3.76 -7.69
N ILE A 219 10.43 3.23 -8.92
CA ILE A 219 10.88 1.86 -9.16
C ILE A 219 12.33 1.69 -8.66
N GLY A 220 12.58 0.55 -8.03
CA GLY A 220 13.81 0.23 -7.32
C GLY A 220 13.89 0.80 -5.91
N SER A 221 12.92 1.56 -5.42
CA SER A 221 12.98 2.07 -4.05
C SER A 221 12.48 1.05 -3.04
N ALA A 222 13.10 1.02 -1.87
CA ALA A 222 12.67 0.24 -0.71
C ALA A 222 12.68 1.09 0.56
N MET A 223 11.94 0.65 1.57
CA MET A 223 11.92 1.22 2.91
C MET A 223 12.28 0.13 3.91
N SER A 224 13.07 0.45 4.93
CA SER A 224 13.36 -0.49 6.02
C SER A 224 13.19 0.15 7.37
N VAL A 225 12.82 -0.65 8.36
CA VAL A 225 12.78 -0.25 9.78
C VAL A 225 13.44 -1.36 10.59
N SER A 226 14.31 -0.99 11.52
CA SER A 226 14.82 -1.89 12.55
C SER A 226 14.32 -1.48 13.93
N SER A 227 14.11 -2.48 14.80
CA SER A 227 13.68 -2.25 16.18
C SER A 227 14.70 -1.45 16.99
N SER A 228 15.99 -1.62 16.71
CA SER A 228 17.10 -0.94 17.40
C SER A 228 17.23 0.55 17.05
N LEU A 229 16.91 0.94 15.82
CA LEU A 229 17.06 2.32 15.36
C LEU A 229 15.74 3.10 15.45
N GLY A 230 14.59 2.44 15.30
CA GLY A 230 13.28 3.08 15.29
C GLY A 230 13.09 4.11 14.18
N ARG A 231 13.91 4.08 13.12
CA ARG A 231 13.88 5.02 12.00
C ARG A 231 13.54 4.30 10.71
N VAL A 232 12.77 4.99 9.86
CA VAL A 232 12.56 4.58 8.47
C VAL A 232 13.78 4.97 7.66
N MET A 233 14.41 3.99 7.02
CA MET A 233 15.46 4.21 6.04
C MET A 233 14.92 3.98 4.65
N HIS A 234 15.34 4.81 3.69
CA HIS A 234 15.01 4.65 2.29
C HIS A 234 16.23 4.13 1.54
N HIS A 235 16.00 3.16 0.65
CA HIS A 235 17.02 2.54 -0.18
C HIS A 235 16.63 2.68 -1.63
N VAL A 236 17.63 2.82 -2.51
CA VAL A 236 17.43 2.78 -3.96
C VAL A 236 18.25 1.63 -4.52
N TRP A 237 17.59 0.79 -5.31
CA TRP A 237 18.17 -0.39 -5.93
C TRP A 237 18.33 -0.12 -7.43
N PRO A 238 19.53 0.28 -7.89
CA PRO A 238 19.75 0.43 -9.32
C PRO A 238 19.84 -0.93 -10.00
N ILE A 239 19.63 -0.91 -11.31
CA ILE A 239 19.87 -2.06 -12.18
C ILE A 239 21.29 -2.57 -11.95
N HIS A 240 21.41 -3.89 -11.82
CA HIS A 240 22.70 -4.52 -11.61
C HIS A 240 23.46 -4.57 -12.94
N PRO A 241 24.76 -4.18 -13.00
CA PRO A 241 25.50 -4.03 -14.25
C PRO A 241 25.65 -5.35 -15.03
N LEU A 242 25.61 -6.49 -14.35
CA LEU A 242 25.69 -7.82 -14.97
C LEU A 242 24.32 -8.45 -15.24
N CYS A 243 23.22 -7.72 -15.00
CA CYS A 243 21.89 -8.26 -15.25
C CYS A 243 21.52 -8.15 -16.73
N VAL A 244 20.84 -9.17 -17.25
CA VAL A 244 20.36 -9.20 -18.65
C VAL A 244 19.43 -8.02 -18.95
N CYS A 245 18.66 -7.53 -17.97
CA CYS A 245 17.77 -6.38 -18.17
C CYS A 245 18.52 -5.06 -18.41
N GLN A 246 19.79 -4.95 -18.02
CA GLN A 246 20.61 -3.78 -18.34
C GLN A 246 20.77 -3.60 -19.85
N ALA A 247 20.94 -4.70 -20.59
CA ALA A 247 21.03 -4.67 -22.05
C ALA A 247 19.68 -4.36 -22.71
N GLN A 248 18.57 -4.80 -22.09
CA GLN A 248 17.21 -4.62 -22.62
C GLN A 248 16.69 -3.19 -22.45
N GLN A 249 17.16 -2.45 -21.43
CA GLN A 249 16.74 -1.07 -21.18
C GLN A 249 17.63 -0.01 -21.88
N ALA A 250 18.72 -0.44 -22.53
CA ALA A 250 19.64 0.42 -23.26
C ALA A 250 19.37 0.49 -24.78
N GLY A 251 18.41 -0.30 -25.28
CA GLY A 251 17.98 -0.34 -26.69
C GLY A 251 16.53 0.08 -26.83
#